data_AF-A0A4R6SLD5-F1
#
_entry.id   AF-A0A4R6SLD5-F1
#
_cell.length_a   1.000
_cell.length_b   1.000
_cell.length_c   1.000
_cell.angle_alpha   90.00
_cell.angle_beta   90.00
_cell.angle_gamma   90.00
#
_symmetry.space_group_name_H-M   'P 1'
#
loop_
_entity.id
_entity.type
_entity.pdbx_description
1 polymer ?
#
loop_
_entity_poly.entity_id
_entity_poly.type
_entity_poly.pdbx_seq_one_letter_code
_entity_poly.pdbx_strand_id
1 'polypeptide(L)'
;MAQCREGWHLQEEPDFTPDPPTVDQREMLTYRADLVALYRQAIADGQAGDQDELRDEIRSVDDQLHAMGIRGRLPSPDPQQQKSPARSTKRRQDAPNLPRRRVDKRTVGREFAGAYRPSMFVTLTCDSYGPVRDGVPVDPKRYDYRRAARDAVHFASLVDRWWQNLRRVVGWDVQYFATVEPQKRVAPHLHTAIRGSIPHEVLRQVTAATYLQVWWPKHDQLVYTDRLPVWDGTQFVDPDTRRPLLTWADALGELEEPSHVARFGEQVHSKGILGGTEEAGRHIGYLTKYLTKSTGEVIEASSDRQRAHHDRLHAELAVTPCSPRCAVWLLYGVQPQGANGKATPGHCKGRAHRRTTLGLPGRRVLVSRKWSGKTLADHKADRKAFVAAALKAVGIEKPQPNPDRQVWHKLQPGDPNVPPRAHLLMHAISERITWRAEYDRALLAAGGSPPDLSATPQAA
;
A
#
# COMPACT_ATOMS: atom_id res chain seq x y z
N MET A 1 11.83 10.97 -1.87
CA MET A 1 13.27 11.04 -1.54
C MET A 1 13.49 11.57 -0.13
N ALA A 2 13.02 12.79 0.21
CA ALA A 2 13.18 13.39 1.53
C ALA A 2 12.85 12.44 2.70
N GLN A 3 11.64 11.87 2.73
CA GLN A 3 11.24 10.93 3.77
C GLN A 3 12.20 9.74 3.93
N CYS A 4 12.76 9.20 2.83
CA CYS A 4 13.73 8.11 2.90
C CYS A 4 15.04 8.58 3.56
N ARG A 5 15.53 9.78 3.21
CA ARG A 5 16.73 10.38 3.82
C ARG A 5 16.54 10.62 5.31
N GLU A 6 15.43 11.26 5.68
CA GLU A 6 15.12 11.64 7.06
C GLU A 6 15.14 10.45 8.02
N GLY A 7 14.64 9.28 7.60
CA GLY A 7 14.50 8.14 8.49
C GLY A 7 15.62 7.09 8.44
N TRP A 8 16.44 7.00 7.39
CA TRP A 8 17.27 5.79 7.22
C TRP A 8 18.41 5.65 8.23
N HIS A 9 19.07 6.76 8.54
CA HIS A 9 20.23 6.79 9.43
C HIS A 9 19.99 7.66 10.66
N LEU A 10 18.73 7.75 11.13
CA LEU A 10 18.42 8.43 12.39
C LEU A 10 19.26 7.84 13.52
N GLN A 11 19.87 8.75 14.28
CA GLN A 11 20.72 8.42 15.41
C GLN A 11 19.93 8.44 16.73
N GLU A 12 18.81 9.16 16.74
CA GLU A 12 17.94 9.35 17.89
C GLU A 12 16.56 8.74 17.66
N GLU A 13 15.91 8.34 18.75
CA GLU A 13 14.53 7.87 18.69
C GLU A 13 13.64 9.05 18.27
N PRO A 14 12.81 8.89 17.22
CA PRO A 14 11.90 9.96 16.86
C PRO A 14 10.90 10.20 17.99
N ASP A 15 10.60 11.46 18.25
CA ASP A 15 9.57 11.81 19.22
C ASP A 15 8.18 11.52 18.64
N PHE A 16 7.41 10.69 19.36
CA PHE A 16 6.04 10.33 19.02
C PHE A 16 5.03 10.89 20.01
N THR A 17 5.47 11.72 20.96
CA THR A 17 4.62 12.34 21.97
C THR A 17 3.54 13.14 21.25
N PRO A 18 2.25 12.81 21.41
CA PRO A 18 1.19 13.59 20.82
C PRO A 18 1.06 14.91 21.57
N ASP A 19 0.79 15.99 20.83
CA ASP A 19 0.39 17.24 21.45
C ASP A 19 -0.91 17.05 22.24
N PRO A 20 -1.11 17.79 23.35
CA PRO A 20 -2.39 17.81 24.05
C PRO A 20 -3.53 18.20 23.09
N PRO A 21 -4.72 17.58 23.21
CA PRO A 21 -5.81 17.87 22.30
C PRO A 21 -6.31 19.31 22.48
N THR A 22 -6.48 20.01 21.37
CA THR A 22 -7.06 21.36 21.37
C THR A 22 -8.53 21.32 21.78
N VAL A 23 -9.14 22.48 22.06
CA VAL A 23 -10.57 22.58 22.36
C VAL A 23 -11.39 22.13 21.15
N ASP A 24 -11.10 22.67 19.96
CA ASP A 24 -11.77 22.32 18.71
C ASP A 24 -11.68 20.81 18.38
N GLN A 25 -10.52 20.19 18.62
CA GLN A 25 -10.35 18.75 18.42
C GLN A 25 -11.26 17.93 19.35
N ARG A 26 -11.43 18.38 20.60
CA ARG A 26 -12.33 17.74 21.57
C ARG A 26 -13.79 17.92 21.16
N GLU A 27 -14.18 19.12 20.78
CA GLU A 27 -15.55 19.42 20.33
C GLU A 27 -15.91 18.62 19.08
N MET A 28 -15.03 18.59 18.09
CA MET A 28 -15.24 17.82 16.86
C MET A 28 -15.32 16.31 17.13
N LEU A 29 -14.53 15.78 18.08
CA LEU A 29 -14.59 14.38 18.46
C LEU A 29 -15.89 14.05 19.23
N THR A 30 -16.38 14.96 20.05
CA THR A 30 -17.69 14.84 20.72
C THR A 30 -18.81 14.84 19.68
N TYR A 31 -18.80 15.79 18.75
CA TYR A 31 -19.79 15.85 17.66
C TYR A 31 -19.80 14.56 16.84
N ARG A 32 -18.62 14.00 16.54
CA ARG A 32 -18.50 12.69 15.91
C ARG A 32 -19.16 11.59 16.73
N ALA A 33 -18.97 11.57 18.04
CA ALA A 33 -19.55 10.56 18.92
C ALA A 33 -21.08 10.64 18.91
N ASP A 34 -21.64 11.85 18.90
CA ASP A 34 -23.08 12.09 18.80
C ASP A 34 -23.64 11.58 17.46
N LEU A 35 -22.97 11.88 16.33
CA LEU A 35 -23.35 11.35 15.02
C LEU A 35 -23.32 9.81 14.98
N VAL A 36 -22.32 9.18 15.61
CA VAL A 36 -22.25 7.71 15.69
C VAL A 36 -23.40 7.14 16.54
N ALA A 37 -23.82 7.84 17.60
CA ALA A 37 -24.97 7.43 18.40
C ALA A 37 -26.27 7.52 17.58
N LEU A 38 -26.49 8.63 16.88
CA LEU A 38 -27.62 8.80 15.96
C LEU A 38 -27.64 7.75 14.86
N TYR A 39 -26.48 7.45 14.27
CA TYR A 39 -26.35 6.43 13.23
C TYR A 39 -26.75 5.05 13.74
N ARG A 40 -26.33 4.67 14.95
CA ARG A 40 -26.70 3.39 15.57
C ARG A 40 -28.19 3.32 15.89
N GLN A 41 -28.79 4.44 16.30
CA GLN A 41 -30.23 4.54 16.51
C GLN A 41 -30.99 4.34 15.19
N ALA A 42 -30.59 5.02 14.11
CA ALA A 42 -31.18 4.86 12.79
C ALA A 42 -31.05 3.43 12.22
N ILE A 43 -29.97 2.70 12.57
CA ILE A 43 -29.86 1.26 12.29
C ILE A 43 -30.91 0.46 13.06
N ALA A 44 -31.03 0.70 14.37
CA ALA A 44 -31.97 -0.04 15.22
C ALA A 44 -33.43 0.18 14.78
N ASP A 45 -33.75 1.39 14.31
CA ASP A 45 -35.10 1.80 13.91
C ASP A 45 -35.41 1.48 12.43
N GLY A 46 -34.45 0.94 11.66
CA GLY A 46 -34.65 0.53 10.28
C GLY A 46 -34.78 1.68 9.26
N GLN A 47 -34.35 2.89 9.61
CA GLN A 47 -34.46 4.09 8.79
C GLN A 47 -33.30 4.20 7.78
N ALA A 48 -33.42 3.50 6.65
CA ALA A 48 -32.34 3.37 5.67
C ALA A 48 -31.85 4.70 5.04
N GLY A 49 -32.73 5.71 4.87
CA GLY A 49 -32.36 7.01 4.33
C GLY A 49 -31.42 7.79 5.25
N ASP A 50 -31.76 7.86 6.54
CA ASP A 50 -31.00 8.59 7.56
C ASP A 50 -29.63 7.95 7.83
N GLN A 51 -29.51 6.63 7.63
CA GLN A 51 -28.25 5.89 7.79
C GLN A 51 -27.16 6.36 6.82
N ASP A 52 -27.50 6.56 5.54
CA ASP A 52 -26.51 6.94 4.53
C ASP A 52 -26.06 8.40 4.70
N GLU A 53 -26.99 9.31 5.05
CA GLU A 53 -26.68 10.71 5.35
C GLU A 53 -25.77 10.84 6.58
N LEU A 54 -26.09 10.14 7.68
CA LEU A 54 -25.27 10.13 8.89
C LEU A 54 -23.89 9.51 8.62
N ARG A 55 -23.81 8.48 7.78
CA ARG A 55 -22.51 7.88 7.40
C ARG A 55 -21.66 8.84 6.58
N ASP A 56 -22.25 9.64 5.70
CA ASP A 56 -21.53 10.65 4.94
C ASP A 56 -21.07 11.81 5.83
N GLU A 57 -21.89 12.24 6.79
CA GLU A 57 -21.50 13.29 7.75
C GLU A 57 -20.40 12.81 8.72
N ILE A 58 -20.48 11.56 9.22
CA ILE A 58 -19.40 10.96 10.02
C ILE A 58 -18.08 10.94 9.23
N ARG A 59 -18.13 10.66 7.93
CA ARG A 59 -16.93 10.67 7.07
C ARG A 59 -16.37 12.09 6.88
N SER A 60 -17.24 13.08 6.73
CA SER A 60 -16.85 14.50 6.69
C SER A 60 -16.14 14.90 7.98
N VAL A 61 -16.69 14.54 9.14
CA VAL A 61 -16.08 14.80 10.45
C VAL A 61 -14.77 14.04 10.63
N ASP A 62 -14.69 12.78 10.18
CA ASP A 62 -13.44 12.01 10.17
C ASP A 62 -12.35 12.74 9.37
N ASP A 63 -12.67 13.25 8.18
CA ASP A 63 -11.75 14.00 7.34
C ASP A 63 -11.29 15.30 8.02
N GLN A 64 -12.20 16.01 8.72
CA GLN A 64 -11.87 17.20 9.50
C GLN A 64 -10.96 16.90 10.69
N LEU A 65 -11.25 15.86 11.46
CA LEU A 65 -10.41 15.42 12.58
C LEU A 65 -9.00 15.07 12.11
N HIS A 66 -8.86 14.37 10.98
CA HIS A 66 -7.55 14.09 10.39
C HIS A 66 -6.86 15.36 9.89
N ALA A 67 -7.59 16.33 9.33
CA ALA A 67 -7.04 17.63 8.92
C ALA A 67 -6.56 18.47 10.12
N MET A 68 -7.23 18.36 11.26
CA MET A 68 -6.81 18.94 12.55
C MET A 68 -5.62 18.22 13.19
N GLY A 69 -5.10 17.14 12.59
CA GLY A 69 -3.91 16.44 13.06
C GLY A 69 -4.16 15.28 14.03
N ILE A 70 -5.41 14.85 14.23
CA ILE A 70 -5.72 13.65 15.03
C ILE A 70 -5.01 12.43 14.43
N ARG A 71 -4.24 11.72 15.28
CA ARG A 71 -3.48 10.53 14.90
C ARG A 71 -4.26 9.26 15.23
N GLY A 72 -4.13 8.24 14.39
CA GLY A 72 -4.68 6.89 14.64
C GLY A 72 -5.87 6.55 13.75
N ARG A 73 -6.52 5.41 14.04
CA ARG A 73 -7.73 4.99 13.33
C ARG A 73 -8.93 5.32 14.20
N LEU A 74 -9.84 6.14 13.69
CA LEU A 74 -11.13 6.39 14.31
C LEU A 74 -12.01 5.11 14.23
N PRO A 75 -12.74 4.75 15.29
CA PRO A 75 -13.60 3.57 15.28
C PRO A 75 -14.66 3.64 14.18
N SER A 76 -14.86 2.53 13.48
CA SER A 76 -15.93 2.41 12.47
C SER A 76 -17.30 2.59 13.13
N PRO A 77 -18.23 3.34 12.53
CA PRO A 77 -19.59 3.45 13.03
C PRO A 77 -20.35 2.12 12.87
N ASP A 78 -20.06 1.39 11.80
CA ASP A 78 -20.65 0.08 11.52
C ASP A 78 -20.29 -0.97 12.59
N PRO A 79 -21.25 -1.83 12.98
CA PRO A 79 -20.95 -2.96 13.84
C PRO A 79 -19.88 -3.84 13.20
N GLN A 80 -18.98 -4.37 14.03
CA GLN A 80 -17.95 -5.29 13.55
C GLN A 80 -18.64 -6.51 12.92
N GLN A 81 -18.56 -6.63 11.59
CA GLN A 81 -18.95 -7.86 10.91
C GLN A 81 -18.23 -9.03 11.58
N GLN A 82 -18.98 -10.10 11.87
CA GLN A 82 -18.39 -11.33 12.38
C GLN A 82 -17.18 -11.69 11.50
N LYS A 83 -16.02 -11.80 12.14
CA LYS A 83 -14.80 -12.20 11.44
C LYS A 83 -15.12 -13.54 10.77
N SER A 84 -14.96 -13.60 9.45
CA SER A 84 -15.03 -14.87 8.74
C SER A 84 -14.16 -15.89 9.48
N PRO A 85 -14.62 -17.15 9.63
CA PRO A 85 -13.90 -18.16 10.40
C PRO A 85 -12.45 -18.22 9.90
N ALA A 86 -11.53 -17.84 10.78
CA ALA A 86 -10.10 -17.88 10.50
C ALA A 86 -9.62 -19.26 10.93
N ARG A 87 -9.30 -20.12 9.96
CA ARG A 87 -8.75 -21.44 10.26
C ARG A 87 -7.38 -21.27 10.93
N SER A 88 -7.21 -21.91 12.08
CA SER A 88 -5.92 -21.95 12.79
C SER A 88 -4.89 -22.64 11.89
N THR A 89 -3.82 -21.92 11.52
CA THR A 89 -2.79 -22.45 10.64
C THR A 89 -1.73 -23.18 11.47
N LYS A 90 -1.71 -24.52 11.42
CA LYS A 90 -0.62 -25.31 12.01
C LYS A 90 0.72 -24.84 11.42
N ARG A 91 1.74 -24.67 12.26
CA ARG A 91 3.10 -24.32 11.81
C ARG A 91 3.61 -25.45 10.92
N ARG A 92 4.18 -25.10 9.77
CA ARG A 92 4.82 -26.10 8.90
C ARG A 92 6.13 -26.59 9.53
N GLN A 93 6.41 -27.87 9.39
CA GLN A 93 7.60 -28.50 10.01
C GLN A 93 8.86 -28.35 9.15
N ASP A 94 8.72 -28.07 7.85
CA ASP A 94 9.81 -27.86 6.90
C ASP A 94 10.42 -26.45 6.96
N ALA A 95 9.86 -25.55 7.76
CA ALA A 95 10.40 -24.19 7.94
C ALA A 95 11.40 -24.15 9.10
N PRO A 96 12.60 -23.56 8.90
CA PRO A 96 13.59 -23.39 9.96
C PRO A 96 13.01 -22.71 11.21
N ASN A 97 13.47 -23.14 12.38
CA ASN A 97 13.10 -22.48 13.64
C ASN A 97 13.82 -21.14 13.76
N LEU A 98 13.07 -20.11 14.12
CA LEU A 98 13.59 -18.78 14.38
C LEU A 98 13.60 -18.52 15.88
N PRO A 99 14.66 -17.89 16.44
CA PRO A 99 14.64 -17.45 17.81
C PRO A 99 13.54 -16.40 18.00
N ARG A 100 12.87 -16.43 19.16
CA ARG A 100 11.83 -15.47 19.51
C ARG A 100 12.31 -14.60 20.66
N ARG A 101 12.59 -13.33 20.37
CA ARG A 101 12.95 -12.32 21.36
C ARG A 101 11.74 -11.46 21.71
N ARG A 102 11.75 -10.89 22.93
CA ARG A 102 10.84 -9.80 23.29
C ARG A 102 11.19 -8.59 22.42
N VAL A 103 10.18 -7.96 21.83
CA VAL A 103 10.38 -6.80 20.95
C VAL A 103 10.38 -5.53 21.78
N ASP A 104 11.54 -4.87 21.86
CA ASP A 104 11.70 -3.54 22.43
C ASP A 104 11.05 -2.48 21.51
N LYS A 105 10.51 -1.41 22.11
CA LYS A 105 9.88 -0.28 21.40
C LYS A 105 10.87 0.62 20.68
N ARG A 106 12.17 0.48 20.95
CA ARG A 106 13.23 1.21 20.24
C ARG A 106 13.16 0.98 18.72
N THR A 107 13.46 2.03 17.98
CA THR A 107 13.44 2.07 16.52
C THR A 107 14.83 2.24 15.93
N VAL A 108 15.79 2.72 16.71
CA VAL A 108 17.17 2.97 16.28
C VAL A 108 18.04 1.73 16.49
N GLY A 109 18.93 1.49 15.51
CA GLY A 109 19.90 0.41 15.56
C GLY A 109 21.01 0.64 16.58
N ARG A 110 21.81 -0.40 16.83
CA ARG A 110 23.00 -0.32 17.70
C ARG A 110 24.03 0.67 17.15
N GLU A 111 24.69 1.37 18.05
CA GLU A 111 25.89 2.17 17.78
C GLU A 111 27.16 1.33 17.85
N PHE A 112 28.09 1.63 16.96
CA PHE A 112 29.41 1.03 16.88
C PHE A 112 30.48 2.10 17.04
N ALA A 113 31.50 1.79 17.85
CA ALA A 113 32.64 2.67 18.11
C ALA A 113 32.26 4.12 18.50
N GLY A 114 31.14 4.30 19.21
CA GLY A 114 30.72 5.60 19.76
C GLY A 114 30.18 6.62 18.76
N ALA A 115 30.11 6.28 17.46
CA ALA A 115 29.74 7.25 16.42
C ALA A 115 28.97 6.65 15.24
N TYR A 116 29.15 5.36 14.93
CA TYR A 116 28.65 4.79 13.69
C TYR A 116 27.36 3.99 13.90
N ARG A 117 26.30 4.34 13.16
CA ARG A 117 25.04 3.59 13.11
C ARG A 117 24.75 3.16 11.67
N PRO A 118 25.43 2.11 11.17
CA PRO A 118 25.17 1.59 9.85
C PRO A 118 23.74 1.02 9.80
N SER A 119 23.11 1.21 8.65
CA SER A 119 21.80 0.68 8.31
C SER A 119 21.92 -0.32 7.18
N MET A 120 20.86 -1.06 6.88
CA MET A 120 20.91 -2.11 5.87
C MET A 120 20.11 -1.72 4.62
N PHE A 121 20.58 -2.18 3.47
CA PHE A 121 19.81 -2.28 2.25
C PHE A 121 19.59 -3.75 1.90
N VAL A 122 18.35 -4.15 1.69
CA VAL A 122 17.98 -5.55 1.43
C VAL A 122 17.11 -5.64 0.19
N THR A 123 17.34 -6.66 -0.63
CA THR A 123 16.49 -7.00 -1.77
C THR A 123 16.02 -8.45 -1.67
N LEU A 124 14.71 -8.67 -1.85
CA LEU A 124 14.07 -9.98 -1.79
C LEU A 124 13.20 -10.23 -3.04
N THR A 125 13.15 -11.49 -3.46
CA THR A 125 12.35 -11.98 -4.59
C THR A 125 11.69 -13.31 -4.22
N CYS A 126 10.56 -13.65 -4.85
CA CYS A 126 10.01 -15.00 -4.72
C CYS A 126 10.90 -16.03 -5.41
N ASP A 127 10.81 -17.28 -4.94
CA ASP A 127 11.54 -18.43 -5.46
C ASP A 127 11.00 -18.89 -6.83
N SER A 128 9.69 -18.78 -7.03
CA SER A 128 8.98 -19.18 -8.26
C SER A 128 9.43 -18.46 -9.52
N TYR A 129 10.03 -17.29 -9.39
CA TYR A 129 10.28 -16.45 -10.54
C TYR A 129 11.45 -16.94 -11.40
N GLY A 130 12.34 -17.79 -10.88
CA GLY A 130 13.36 -18.48 -11.69
C GLY A 130 14.36 -17.57 -12.44
N PRO A 131 15.21 -18.17 -13.29
CA PRO A 131 16.24 -17.45 -14.04
C PRO A 131 15.68 -16.68 -15.24
N VAL A 132 16.36 -15.59 -15.61
CA VAL A 132 15.91 -14.63 -16.62
C VAL A 132 17.01 -14.35 -17.64
N ARG A 133 16.64 -14.22 -18.91
CA ARG A 133 17.47 -13.69 -20.01
C ARG A 133 16.67 -12.60 -20.72
N ASP A 134 17.29 -11.44 -20.95
CA ASP A 134 16.68 -10.30 -21.66
C ASP A 134 15.29 -9.90 -21.15
N GLY A 135 15.12 -9.86 -19.83
CA GLY A 135 13.87 -9.44 -19.21
C GLY A 135 12.76 -10.49 -19.17
N VAL A 136 12.99 -11.72 -19.63
CA VAL A 136 11.98 -12.80 -19.63
C VAL A 136 12.52 -14.12 -19.06
N PRO A 137 11.66 -15.05 -18.62
CA PRO A 137 12.09 -16.39 -18.22
C PRO A 137 12.97 -17.04 -19.30
N VAL A 138 14.02 -17.75 -18.88
CA VAL A 138 14.93 -18.43 -19.82
C VAL A 138 14.17 -19.40 -20.72
N ASP A 139 13.25 -20.18 -20.13
CA ASP A 139 12.30 -21.04 -20.84
C ASP A 139 10.85 -20.65 -20.53
N PRO A 140 10.21 -19.85 -21.40
CA PRO A 140 8.81 -19.47 -21.22
C PRO A 140 7.82 -20.62 -21.29
N LYS A 141 8.15 -21.77 -21.91
CA LYS A 141 7.23 -22.92 -22.01
C LYS A 141 7.12 -23.65 -20.68
N ARG A 142 8.25 -23.76 -19.95
CA ARG A 142 8.33 -24.38 -18.62
C ARG A 142 8.08 -23.40 -17.46
N TYR A 143 7.92 -22.11 -17.75
CA TYR A 143 7.64 -21.12 -16.72
C TYR A 143 6.23 -21.29 -16.15
N ASP A 144 6.14 -21.46 -14.82
CA ASP A 144 4.88 -21.59 -14.10
C ASP A 144 4.24 -20.20 -13.87
N TYR A 145 3.51 -19.73 -14.89
CA TYR A 145 2.82 -18.45 -14.84
C TYR A 145 1.72 -18.40 -13.77
N ARG A 146 1.09 -19.54 -13.47
CA ARG A 146 0.04 -19.63 -12.45
C ARG A 146 0.63 -19.37 -11.06
N ARG A 147 1.73 -20.05 -10.74
CA ARG A 147 2.45 -19.83 -9.48
C ARG A 147 2.98 -18.39 -9.40
N ALA A 148 3.55 -17.87 -10.48
CA ALA A 148 4.05 -16.50 -10.53
C ALA A 148 2.94 -15.45 -10.31
N ALA A 149 1.76 -15.65 -10.90
CA ALA A 149 0.60 -14.77 -10.73
C ALA A 149 0.10 -14.80 -9.27
N ARG A 150 -0.03 -15.99 -8.67
CA ARG A 150 -0.41 -16.15 -7.25
C ARG A 150 0.61 -15.50 -6.31
N ASP A 151 1.90 -15.73 -6.56
CA ASP A 151 2.97 -15.09 -5.78
C ASP A 151 2.93 -13.57 -5.89
N ALA A 152 2.64 -13.03 -7.08
CA ALA A 152 2.51 -11.58 -7.27
C ALA A 152 1.34 -11.00 -6.46
N VAL A 153 0.17 -11.63 -6.53
CA VAL A 153 -1.03 -11.25 -5.74
C VAL A 153 -0.75 -11.25 -4.25
N HIS A 154 0.00 -12.25 -3.77
CA HIS A 154 0.26 -12.45 -2.34
C HIS A 154 1.58 -11.85 -1.84
N PHE A 155 2.37 -11.22 -2.71
CA PHE A 155 3.71 -10.73 -2.39
C PHE A 155 3.73 -9.77 -1.19
N ALA A 156 2.80 -8.82 -1.15
CA ALA A 156 2.70 -7.86 -0.05
C ALA A 156 2.46 -8.57 1.30
N SER A 157 1.58 -9.57 1.33
CA SER A 157 1.31 -10.35 2.54
C SER A 157 2.51 -11.20 2.96
N LEU A 158 3.31 -11.71 2.01
CA LEU A 158 4.55 -12.41 2.29
C LEU A 158 5.60 -11.45 2.91
N VAL A 159 5.73 -10.24 2.36
CA VAL A 159 6.59 -9.18 2.91
C VAL A 159 6.15 -8.77 4.32
N ASP A 160 4.85 -8.66 4.59
CA ASP A 160 4.35 -8.38 5.95
C ASP A 160 4.75 -9.48 6.95
N ARG A 161 4.70 -10.75 6.54
CA ARG A 161 5.20 -11.87 7.38
C ARG A 161 6.70 -11.75 7.61
N TRP A 162 7.47 -11.34 6.61
CA TRP A 162 8.91 -11.12 6.76
C TRP A 162 9.23 -10.07 7.81
N TRP A 163 8.54 -8.93 7.79
CA TRP A 163 8.71 -7.89 8.81
C TRP A 163 8.36 -8.36 10.22
N GLN A 164 7.27 -9.13 10.36
CA GLN A 164 6.87 -9.71 11.64
C GLN A 164 7.95 -10.65 12.18
N ASN A 165 8.47 -11.54 11.33
CA ASN A 165 9.52 -12.49 11.70
C ASN A 165 10.83 -11.77 12.03
N LEU A 166 11.23 -10.79 11.22
CA LEU A 166 12.45 -10.02 11.44
C LEU A 166 12.44 -9.32 12.81
N ARG A 167 11.35 -8.61 13.14
CA ARG A 167 11.21 -7.93 14.44
C ARG A 167 11.28 -8.90 15.62
N ARG A 168 10.65 -10.08 15.50
CA ARG A 168 10.68 -11.13 16.53
C ARG A 168 12.09 -11.72 16.72
N VAL A 169 12.85 -11.87 15.64
CA VAL A 169 14.21 -12.43 15.68
C VAL A 169 15.21 -11.43 16.23
N VAL A 170 15.16 -10.17 15.77
CA VAL A 170 16.14 -9.16 16.22
C VAL A 170 15.79 -8.59 17.59
N GLY A 171 14.51 -8.52 17.95
CA GLY A 171 14.03 -8.07 19.26
C GLY A 171 13.82 -6.55 19.38
N TRP A 172 13.63 -5.83 18.27
CA TRP A 172 13.27 -4.40 18.29
C TRP A 172 12.27 -4.03 17.20
N ASP A 173 11.66 -2.85 17.32
CA ASP A 173 10.69 -2.33 16.35
C ASP A 173 11.39 -1.84 15.08
N VAL A 174 11.78 -2.79 14.22
CA VAL A 174 12.51 -2.52 12.97
C VAL A 174 11.72 -1.55 12.11
N GLN A 175 12.36 -0.43 11.75
CA GLN A 175 11.81 0.57 10.83
C GLN A 175 12.40 0.40 9.44
N TYR A 176 11.60 0.71 8.42
CA TYR A 176 11.99 0.53 7.04
C TYR A 176 11.33 1.56 6.11
N PHE A 177 12.03 1.80 5.00
CA PHE A 177 11.48 2.42 3.79
C PHE A 177 11.72 1.45 2.64
N ALA A 178 10.64 0.93 2.06
CA ALA A 178 10.73 -0.08 1.02
C ALA A 178 9.95 0.32 -0.22
N THR A 179 10.42 -0.18 -1.36
CA THR A 179 9.68 -0.19 -2.61
C THR A 179 9.47 -1.60 -3.13
N VAL A 180 8.30 -1.81 -3.71
CA VAL A 180 7.95 -3.02 -4.45
C VAL A 180 7.94 -2.68 -5.93
N GLU A 181 8.84 -3.31 -6.67
CA GLU A 181 9.10 -2.99 -8.05
C GLU A 181 8.96 -4.22 -8.95
N PRO A 182 8.36 -4.05 -10.14
CA PRO A 182 8.40 -5.09 -11.16
C PRO A 182 9.83 -5.09 -11.73
N GLN A 183 10.56 -6.21 -11.62
CA GLN A 183 11.95 -6.27 -12.09
C GLN A 183 12.13 -7.37 -13.14
N LYS A 184 12.75 -6.98 -14.26
CA LYS A 184 13.00 -7.78 -15.46
C LYS A 184 11.72 -8.38 -16.06
N ARG A 185 11.32 -9.55 -15.56
CA ARG A 185 10.16 -10.37 -15.98
C ARG A 185 8.84 -9.93 -15.37
N VAL A 186 8.72 -8.64 -15.09
CA VAL A 186 7.46 -8.05 -14.56
C VAL A 186 7.03 -8.60 -13.19
N ALA A 187 7.89 -9.37 -12.53
CA ALA A 187 7.59 -9.98 -11.25
C ALA A 187 7.94 -9.03 -10.07
N PRO A 188 7.15 -9.00 -8.99
CA PRO A 188 7.42 -8.19 -7.80
C PRO A 188 8.73 -8.49 -7.08
N HIS A 189 9.53 -7.46 -6.79
CA HIS A 189 10.72 -7.55 -5.94
C HIS A 189 10.62 -6.49 -4.85
N LEU A 190 11.09 -6.82 -3.66
CA LEU A 190 11.21 -5.87 -2.56
C LEU A 190 12.60 -5.27 -2.58
N HIS A 191 12.69 -3.96 -2.53
CA HIS A 191 13.90 -3.21 -2.22
C HIS A 191 13.65 -2.43 -0.94
N THR A 192 14.52 -2.53 0.05
CA THR A 192 14.24 -1.92 1.35
C THR A 192 15.47 -1.39 2.04
N ALA A 193 15.36 -0.14 2.48
CA ALA A 193 16.18 0.46 3.49
C ALA A 193 15.65 0.06 4.87
N ILE A 194 16.51 -0.50 5.72
CA ILE A 194 16.20 -0.88 7.10
C ILE A 194 17.06 -0.04 8.03
N ARG A 195 16.45 0.60 9.03
CA ARG A 195 17.20 1.33 10.05
C ARG A 195 17.92 0.34 10.97
N GLY A 196 19.23 0.52 11.11
CA GLY A 196 20.09 -0.28 11.98
C GLY A 196 20.71 -1.50 11.30
N SER A 197 21.77 -2.00 11.93
CA SER A 197 22.57 -3.11 11.44
C SER A 197 22.01 -4.46 11.90
N ILE A 198 21.90 -5.40 10.96
CA ILE A 198 21.42 -6.76 11.19
C ILE A 198 22.40 -7.71 10.48
N PRO A 199 22.93 -8.75 11.16
CA PRO A 199 23.82 -9.70 10.52
C PRO A 199 23.21 -10.32 9.26
N HIS A 200 23.99 -10.43 8.18
CA HIS A 200 23.54 -10.98 6.91
C HIS A 200 22.96 -12.40 7.05
N GLU A 201 23.55 -13.20 7.92
CA GLU A 201 23.06 -14.56 8.22
C GLU A 201 21.67 -14.54 8.84
N VAL A 202 21.39 -13.62 9.75
CA VAL A 202 20.05 -13.45 10.35
C VAL A 202 19.03 -13.10 9.28
N LEU A 203 19.37 -12.21 8.33
CA LEU A 203 18.48 -11.89 7.21
C LEU A 203 18.22 -13.11 6.32
N ARG A 204 19.23 -13.94 6.05
CA ARG A 204 19.06 -15.19 5.30
C ARG A 204 18.17 -16.19 6.04
N GLN A 205 18.40 -16.40 7.33
CA GLN A 205 17.58 -17.29 8.18
C GLN A 205 16.12 -16.84 8.24
N VAL A 206 15.89 -15.54 8.50
CA VAL A 206 14.52 -14.97 8.53
C VAL A 206 13.84 -15.14 7.17
N THR A 207 14.56 -14.90 6.08
CA THR A 207 14.00 -15.05 4.73
C THR A 207 13.63 -16.50 4.43
N ALA A 208 14.54 -17.45 4.69
CA ALA A 208 14.31 -18.88 4.48
C ALA A 208 13.15 -19.43 5.34
N ALA A 209 12.99 -18.93 6.56
CA ALA A 209 11.90 -19.32 7.46
C ALA A 209 10.57 -18.60 7.19
N THR A 210 10.54 -17.59 6.32
CA THR A 210 9.32 -16.83 6.02
C THR A 210 8.54 -17.47 4.88
N TYR A 211 7.30 -17.83 5.17
CA TYR A 211 6.33 -18.34 4.20
C TYR A 211 4.95 -17.75 4.48
N LEU A 212 4.09 -17.76 3.46
CA LEU A 212 2.68 -17.40 3.58
C LEU A 212 1.82 -18.56 3.10
N GLN A 213 0.97 -19.10 3.98
CA GLN A 213 -0.06 -20.08 3.61
C GLN A 213 -1.35 -19.34 3.26
N VAL A 214 -1.85 -19.58 2.05
CA VAL A 214 -3.10 -19.00 1.55
C VAL A 214 -4.20 -20.04 1.66
N TRP A 215 -5.10 -19.81 2.62
CA TRP A 215 -6.28 -20.64 2.87
C TRP A 215 -7.49 -20.02 2.18
N TRP A 216 -7.46 -20.04 0.85
CA TRP A 216 -8.58 -19.65 0.00
C TRP A 216 -9.17 -20.88 -0.67
N PRO A 217 -10.41 -20.80 -1.19
CA PRO A 217 -10.98 -21.88 -1.98
C PRO A 217 -10.04 -22.37 -3.09
N LYS A 218 -10.13 -23.65 -3.43
CA LYS A 218 -9.34 -24.24 -4.51
C LYS A 218 -9.64 -23.51 -5.83
N HIS A 219 -8.59 -23.12 -6.54
CA HIS A 219 -8.71 -22.32 -7.77
C HIS A 219 -7.63 -22.72 -8.80
N ASP A 220 -7.37 -24.02 -8.89
CA ASP A 220 -6.41 -24.62 -9.81
C ASP A 220 -7.00 -24.92 -11.19
N GLN A 221 -8.33 -24.93 -11.31
CA GLN A 221 -9.04 -25.21 -12.55
C GLN A 221 -10.22 -24.26 -12.68
N LEU A 222 -10.33 -23.58 -13.82
CA LEU A 222 -11.51 -22.79 -14.15
C LEU A 222 -12.68 -23.74 -14.39
N VAL A 223 -13.81 -23.48 -13.74
CA VAL A 223 -15.04 -24.24 -13.91
C VAL A 223 -15.89 -23.62 -15.02
N TYR A 224 -15.92 -22.29 -15.07
CA TYR A 224 -16.71 -21.53 -16.03
C TYR A 224 -15.80 -20.74 -16.97
N THR A 225 -15.81 -21.10 -18.24
CA THR A 225 -15.09 -20.41 -19.33
C THR A 225 -16.08 -19.70 -20.26
N ASP A 226 -16.94 -20.47 -20.92
CA ASP A 226 -17.82 -19.97 -21.99
C ASP A 226 -19.23 -19.64 -21.49
N ARG A 227 -19.75 -20.45 -20.57
CA ARG A 227 -21.07 -20.27 -19.95
C ARG A 227 -20.85 -19.76 -18.53
N LEU A 228 -21.13 -18.48 -18.29
CA LEU A 228 -20.82 -17.85 -17.00
C LEU A 228 -21.99 -17.98 -16.00
N PRO A 229 -21.71 -18.03 -14.69
CA PRO A 229 -22.75 -18.02 -13.67
C PRO A 229 -23.62 -16.77 -13.73
N VAL A 230 -24.89 -16.93 -13.35
CA VAL A 230 -25.89 -15.86 -13.43
C VAL A 230 -26.47 -15.54 -12.06
N TRP A 231 -26.81 -14.28 -11.85
CA TRP A 231 -27.52 -13.85 -10.64
C TRP A 231 -29.00 -14.24 -10.74
N ASP A 232 -29.53 -14.95 -9.74
CA ASP A 232 -30.95 -15.39 -9.71
C ASP A 232 -31.89 -14.42 -8.97
N GLY A 233 -31.36 -13.30 -8.49
CA GLY A 233 -32.06 -12.35 -7.61
C GLY A 233 -31.49 -12.35 -6.20
N THR A 234 -30.92 -13.48 -5.75
CA THR A 234 -30.42 -13.68 -4.39
C THR A 234 -28.97 -14.13 -4.32
N GLN A 235 -28.52 -14.94 -5.28
CA GLN A 235 -27.19 -15.53 -5.32
C GLN A 235 -26.76 -15.85 -6.74
N PHE A 236 -25.50 -16.24 -6.91
CA PHE A 236 -25.02 -16.77 -8.19
C PHE A 236 -25.33 -18.26 -8.31
N VAL A 237 -25.89 -18.64 -9.46
CA VAL A 237 -26.21 -20.02 -9.80
C VAL A 237 -25.50 -20.44 -11.08
N ASP A 238 -25.29 -21.75 -11.19
CA ASP A 238 -24.87 -22.39 -12.42
C ASP A 238 -25.89 -22.11 -13.55
N PRO A 239 -25.44 -21.69 -14.75
CA PRO A 239 -26.35 -21.23 -15.79
C PRO A 239 -27.25 -22.34 -16.35
N ASP A 240 -26.82 -23.61 -16.27
CA ASP A 240 -27.50 -24.73 -16.90
C ASP A 240 -28.38 -25.49 -15.88
N THR A 241 -27.81 -25.82 -14.73
CA THR A 241 -28.48 -26.58 -13.68
C THR A 241 -29.29 -25.71 -12.72
N ARG A 242 -29.07 -24.39 -12.75
CA ARG A 242 -29.66 -23.42 -11.81
C ARG A 242 -29.35 -23.70 -10.33
N ARG A 243 -28.37 -24.57 -10.06
CA ARG A 243 -27.93 -24.87 -8.69
C ARG A 243 -27.09 -23.71 -8.15
N PRO A 244 -27.25 -23.33 -6.86
CA PRO A 244 -26.40 -22.34 -6.23
C PRO A 244 -24.92 -22.71 -6.30
N LEU A 245 -24.08 -21.72 -6.61
CA LEU A 245 -22.64 -21.85 -6.46
C LEU A 245 -22.27 -21.98 -4.97
N LEU A 246 -21.12 -22.61 -4.71
CA LEU A 246 -20.61 -22.79 -3.35
C LEU A 246 -20.36 -21.43 -2.68
N THR A 247 -20.86 -21.25 -1.46
CA THR A 247 -20.60 -20.00 -0.74
C THR A 247 -19.13 -19.92 -0.32
N TRP A 248 -18.63 -18.71 -0.07
CA TRP A 248 -17.28 -18.51 0.43
C TRP A 248 -17.00 -19.32 1.71
N ALA A 249 -17.98 -19.38 2.62
CA ALA A 249 -17.83 -20.07 3.91
C ALA A 249 -17.75 -21.59 3.72
N ASP A 250 -18.64 -22.16 2.89
CA ASP A 250 -18.66 -23.59 2.60
C ASP A 250 -17.38 -24.01 1.87
N ALA A 251 -16.95 -23.21 0.88
CA ALA A 251 -15.71 -23.44 0.14
C ALA A 251 -14.46 -23.43 1.02
N LEU A 252 -14.46 -22.65 2.11
CA LEU A 252 -13.39 -22.70 3.10
C LEU A 252 -13.50 -23.90 4.04
N GLY A 253 -14.73 -24.37 4.31
CA GLY A 253 -15.01 -25.55 5.14
C GLY A 253 -14.45 -26.84 4.54
N GLU A 254 -14.45 -26.94 3.22
CA GLU A 254 -13.96 -28.12 2.46
C GLU A 254 -12.42 -28.16 2.31
N LEU A 255 -11.69 -27.12 2.69
CA LEU A 255 -10.24 -27.12 2.56
C LEU A 255 -9.63 -28.13 3.53
N GLU A 256 -8.62 -28.88 3.10
CA GLU A 256 -7.77 -29.70 3.96
C GLU A 256 -6.34 -29.15 4.01
N GLU A 257 -5.91 -28.54 2.91
CA GLU A 257 -4.58 -27.98 2.68
C GLU A 257 -4.66 -26.54 2.13
N PRO A 258 -3.60 -25.72 2.28
CA PRO A 258 -3.60 -24.38 1.73
C PRO A 258 -3.55 -24.42 0.19
N SER A 259 -4.41 -23.63 -0.46
CA SER A 259 -4.46 -23.47 -1.93
C SER A 259 -3.17 -22.94 -2.56
N HIS A 260 -2.35 -22.21 -1.80
CA HIS A 260 -1.07 -21.68 -2.27
C HIS A 260 -0.12 -21.44 -1.11
N VAL A 261 1.18 -21.60 -1.35
CA VAL A 261 2.22 -21.25 -0.38
C VAL A 261 3.29 -20.41 -1.07
N ALA A 262 3.35 -19.13 -0.68
CA ALA A 262 4.34 -18.20 -1.20
C ALA A 262 5.62 -18.21 -0.32
N ARG A 263 6.78 -18.14 -0.96
CA ARG A 263 8.11 -18.14 -0.32
C ARG A 263 9.05 -17.18 -1.03
N PHE A 264 10.08 -16.73 -0.31
CA PHE A 264 11.21 -16.05 -0.93
C PHE A 264 12.22 -17.05 -1.48
N GLY A 265 12.98 -16.63 -2.50
CA GLY A 265 14.13 -17.37 -3.00
C GLY A 265 15.31 -17.34 -2.05
N GLU A 266 16.27 -18.23 -2.29
CA GLU A 266 17.51 -18.32 -1.50
C GLU A 266 18.39 -17.07 -1.61
N GLN A 267 18.25 -16.33 -2.71
CA GLN A 267 19.03 -15.13 -2.98
C GLN A 267 18.55 -13.95 -2.12
N VAL A 268 19.33 -13.65 -1.08
CA VAL A 268 19.17 -12.45 -0.24
C VAL A 268 20.34 -11.51 -0.47
N HIS A 269 20.11 -10.47 -1.27
CA HIS A 269 21.10 -9.40 -1.44
C HIS A 269 20.94 -8.42 -0.28
N SER A 270 21.93 -8.38 0.60
CA SER A 270 21.96 -7.47 1.74
C SER A 270 23.29 -6.74 1.80
N LYS A 271 23.26 -5.44 2.13
CA LYS A 271 24.44 -4.57 2.25
C LYS A 271 24.31 -3.70 3.49
N GLY A 272 25.40 -3.54 4.23
CA GLY A 272 25.51 -2.49 5.24
C GLY A 272 25.86 -1.16 4.56
N ILE A 273 25.18 -0.08 4.95
CA ILE A 273 25.34 1.26 4.37
C ILE A 273 25.47 2.26 5.50
N LEU A 274 26.49 3.12 5.41
CA LEU A 274 26.71 4.21 6.34
C LEU A 274 26.00 5.47 5.85
N GLY A 275 25.36 6.20 6.77
CA GLY A 275 24.69 7.47 6.47
C GLY A 275 25.65 8.56 6.04
N GLY A 276 25.16 9.54 5.28
CA GLY A 276 25.97 10.66 4.78
C GLY A 276 26.95 10.32 3.66
N THR A 277 26.99 9.06 3.20
CA THR A 277 27.87 8.62 2.11
C THR A 277 27.21 8.75 0.74
N GLU A 278 28.03 8.83 -0.32
CA GLU A 278 27.56 8.77 -1.72
C GLU A 278 26.80 7.46 -1.98
N GLU A 279 27.23 6.35 -1.36
CA GLU A 279 26.56 5.06 -1.48
C GLU A 279 25.13 5.11 -0.92
N ALA A 280 24.90 5.77 0.22
CA ALA A 280 23.57 5.99 0.75
C ALA A 280 22.72 6.81 -0.23
N GLY A 281 23.28 7.89 -0.79
CA GLY A 281 22.63 8.70 -1.82
C GLY A 281 22.18 7.88 -3.03
N ARG A 282 23.06 7.02 -3.57
CA ARG A 282 22.77 6.13 -4.69
C ARG A 282 21.63 5.15 -4.40
N HIS A 283 21.62 4.53 -3.21
CA HIS A 283 20.57 3.57 -2.85
C HIS A 283 19.22 4.26 -2.54
N ILE A 284 19.23 5.49 -2.02
CA ILE A 284 18.02 6.31 -1.93
C ILE A 284 17.50 6.62 -3.34
N GLY A 285 18.37 6.96 -4.28
CA GLY A 285 18.03 7.10 -5.69
C GLY A 285 17.36 5.83 -6.23
N TYR A 286 17.91 4.66 -5.92
CA TYR A 286 17.33 3.38 -6.33
C TYR A 286 15.94 3.13 -5.73
N LEU A 287 15.74 3.32 -4.42
CA LEU A 287 14.42 3.23 -3.75
C LEU A 287 13.41 4.25 -4.28
N THR A 288 13.89 5.35 -4.84
CA THR A 288 13.00 6.44 -5.26
C THR A 288 12.77 6.52 -6.76
N LYS A 289 13.51 5.72 -7.53
CA LYS A 289 13.53 5.68 -9.00
C LYS A 289 12.14 5.48 -9.60
N TYR A 290 11.25 4.74 -8.93
CA TYR A 290 9.94 4.35 -9.46
C TYR A 290 8.74 4.85 -8.64
N LEU A 291 8.95 5.83 -7.76
CA LEU A 291 7.87 6.42 -6.97
C LEU A 291 6.74 7.00 -7.84
N THR A 292 7.08 7.50 -9.03
CA THR A 292 6.17 8.29 -9.88
C THR A 292 5.64 7.56 -11.12
N LYS A 293 6.19 6.40 -11.50
CA LYS A 293 5.86 5.71 -12.75
C LYS A 293 4.95 4.51 -12.53
N SER A 294 3.84 4.34 -13.24
CA SER A 294 3.04 3.09 -13.14
C SER A 294 3.85 1.87 -13.62
N THR A 295 3.53 0.64 -13.17
CA THR A 295 4.32 -0.55 -13.54
C THR A 295 4.38 -0.74 -15.07
N GLY A 296 3.30 -0.40 -15.78
CA GLY A 296 3.25 -0.38 -17.25
C GLY A 296 4.09 0.72 -17.93
N GLU A 297 4.41 1.81 -17.22
CA GLU A 297 5.34 2.86 -17.68
C GLU A 297 6.81 2.54 -17.33
N VAL A 298 7.05 1.53 -16.49
CA VAL A 298 8.39 1.14 -16.01
C VAL A 298 9.01 0.05 -16.87
N ILE A 299 8.20 -0.87 -17.41
CA ILE A 299 8.69 -1.99 -18.22
C ILE A 299 7.97 -2.00 -19.57
N GLU A 300 8.63 -1.41 -20.58
CA GLU A 300 8.22 -1.52 -21.97
C GLU A 300 8.83 -2.78 -22.61
N ALA A 301 8.01 -3.51 -23.37
CA ALA A 301 8.46 -4.68 -24.09
C ALA A 301 9.11 -4.25 -25.42
N SER A 302 10.43 -4.33 -25.47
CA SER A 302 11.28 -4.00 -26.63
C SER A 302 11.36 -5.12 -27.68
N SER A 303 10.89 -6.34 -27.37
CA SER A 303 10.90 -7.49 -28.30
C SER A 303 9.59 -8.28 -28.25
N ASP A 304 9.32 -9.08 -29.28
CA ASP A 304 8.15 -9.98 -29.32
C ASP A 304 8.17 -11.01 -28.20
N ARG A 305 9.37 -11.49 -27.84
CA ARG A 305 9.55 -12.43 -26.72
C ARG A 305 9.13 -11.79 -25.38
N GLN A 306 9.47 -10.52 -25.16
CA GLN A 306 9.00 -9.76 -23.99
C GLN A 306 7.49 -9.52 -24.03
N ARG A 307 6.94 -9.12 -25.18
CA ARG A 307 5.49 -8.92 -25.35
C ARG A 307 4.70 -10.19 -25.03
N ALA A 308 5.07 -11.31 -25.64
CA ALA A 308 4.43 -12.60 -25.40
C ALA A 308 4.51 -13.05 -23.93
N HIS A 309 5.65 -12.80 -23.26
CA HIS A 309 5.78 -13.08 -21.83
C HIS A 309 4.83 -12.21 -20.98
N HIS A 310 4.78 -10.90 -21.25
CA HIS A 310 3.92 -9.97 -20.52
C HIS A 310 2.44 -10.33 -20.72
N ASP A 311 2.05 -10.64 -21.95
CA ASP A 311 0.67 -10.99 -22.29
C ASP A 311 0.26 -12.32 -21.65
N ARG A 312 1.17 -13.31 -21.60
CA ARG A 312 0.90 -14.59 -20.91
C ARG A 312 0.77 -14.43 -19.40
N LEU A 313 1.64 -13.62 -18.77
CA LEU A 313 1.52 -13.32 -17.34
C LEU A 313 0.24 -12.54 -17.03
N HIS A 314 -0.10 -11.57 -17.87
CA HIS A 314 -1.33 -10.79 -17.72
C HIS A 314 -2.58 -11.67 -17.88
N ALA A 315 -2.60 -12.57 -18.86
CA ALA A 315 -3.70 -13.51 -19.05
C ALA A 315 -3.95 -14.35 -17.79
N GLU A 316 -2.89 -14.86 -17.15
CA GLU A 316 -3.06 -15.60 -15.89
C GLU A 316 -3.49 -14.72 -14.72
N LEU A 317 -2.96 -13.49 -14.62
CA LEU A 317 -3.40 -12.53 -13.60
C LEU A 317 -4.87 -12.12 -13.76
N ALA A 318 -5.39 -12.07 -14.99
CA ALA A 318 -6.78 -11.73 -15.26
C ALA A 318 -7.74 -12.76 -14.63
N VAL A 319 -7.34 -14.03 -14.59
CA VAL A 319 -8.13 -15.13 -14.02
C VAL A 319 -7.67 -15.57 -12.62
N THR A 320 -6.61 -14.99 -12.06
CA THR A 320 -6.17 -15.31 -10.69
C THR A 320 -6.94 -14.48 -9.66
N PRO A 321 -7.70 -15.05 -8.71
CA PRO A 321 -8.42 -14.28 -7.70
C PRO A 321 -7.48 -13.41 -6.86
N CYS A 322 -7.82 -12.13 -6.64
CA CYS A 322 -6.93 -11.18 -5.96
C CYS A 322 -7.30 -10.89 -4.49
N SER A 323 -8.50 -11.29 -4.05
CA SER A 323 -9.03 -11.10 -2.69
C SER A 323 -10.27 -11.97 -2.46
N PRO A 324 -10.75 -12.15 -1.22
CA PRO A 324 -12.02 -12.87 -0.95
C PRO A 324 -13.25 -12.29 -1.65
N ARG A 325 -13.25 -10.99 -1.99
CA ARG A 325 -14.35 -10.29 -2.66
C ARG A 325 -14.22 -10.27 -4.19
N CYS A 326 -13.23 -10.96 -4.74
CA CYS A 326 -12.89 -10.90 -6.15
C CYS A 326 -13.97 -11.59 -7.01
N ALA A 327 -14.55 -10.89 -7.98
CA ALA A 327 -15.56 -11.48 -8.88
C ALA A 327 -15.02 -12.61 -9.78
N VAL A 328 -13.70 -12.76 -9.87
CA VAL A 328 -13.04 -13.90 -10.54
C VAL A 328 -13.34 -15.24 -9.85
N TRP A 329 -13.69 -15.25 -8.56
CA TRP A 329 -14.13 -16.47 -7.86
C TRP A 329 -15.31 -17.16 -8.54
N LEU A 330 -16.16 -16.39 -9.23
CA LEU A 330 -17.29 -16.94 -9.98
C LEU A 330 -16.84 -17.84 -11.13
N LEU A 331 -15.65 -17.61 -11.71
CA LEU A 331 -15.09 -18.53 -12.73
C LEU A 331 -14.67 -19.88 -12.14
N TYR A 332 -14.43 -19.94 -10.83
CA TYR A 332 -14.09 -21.14 -10.07
C TYR A 332 -15.29 -21.77 -9.37
N GLY A 333 -16.50 -21.27 -9.63
CA GLY A 333 -17.73 -21.76 -9.02
C GLY A 333 -17.88 -21.44 -7.54
N VAL A 334 -17.20 -20.40 -7.07
CA VAL A 334 -17.30 -19.92 -5.68
C VAL A 334 -17.90 -18.52 -5.66
N GLN A 335 -18.88 -18.31 -4.79
CA GLN A 335 -19.44 -16.98 -4.56
C GLN A 335 -18.45 -16.13 -3.75
N PRO A 336 -18.01 -14.97 -4.26
CA PRO A 336 -17.10 -14.10 -3.52
C PRO A 336 -17.77 -13.56 -2.25
N GLN A 337 -16.97 -13.23 -1.25
CA GLN A 337 -17.49 -12.65 -0.02
C GLN A 337 -18.23 -11.33 -0.30
N GLY A 338 -19.51 -11.26 0.09
CA GLY A 338 -20.36 -10.09 -0.18
C GLY A 338 -20.80 -9.97 -1.65
N ALA A 339 -20.91 -11.10 -2.36
CA ALA A 339 -21.48 -11.16 -3.70
C ALA A 339 -22.86 -10.49 -3.77
N ASN A 340 -23.13 -9.81 -4.89
CA ASN A 340 -24.42 -9.18 -5.18
C ASN A 340 -24.61 -9.12 -6.70
N GLY A 341 -25.83 -8.81 -7.15
CA GLY A 341 -26.18 -8.77 -8.57
C GLY A 341 -25.43 -7.73 -9.43
N LYS A 342 -24.63 -6.84 -8.83
CA LYS A 342 -23.75 -5.92 -9.57
C LYS A 342 -22.38 -6.55 -9.91
N ALA A 343 -22.06 -7.71 -9.35
CA ALA A 343 -20.82 -8.43 -9.67
C ALA A 343 -20.96 -9.11 -11.04
N THR A 344 -19.90 -9.01 -11.85
CA THR A 344 -19.84 -9.65 -13.17
C THR A 344 -18.81 -10.79 -13.10
N PRO A 345 -19.18 -12.05 -13.42
CA PRO A 345 -18.25 -13.17 -13.40
C PRO A 345 -16.98 -12.89 -14.19
N GLY A 346 -15.82 -13.16 -13.60
CA GLY A 346 -14.51 -12.94 -14.24
C GLY A 346 -14.05 -11.49 -14.31
N HIS A 347 -14.91 -10.51 -14.03
CA HIS A 347 -14.56 -9.09 -14.16
C HIS A 347 -14.42 -8.41 -12.79
N CYS A 348 -13.19 -8.42 -12.26
CA CYS A 348 -12.84 -7.73 -11.03
C CYS A 348 -12.27 -6.33 -11.31
N LYS A 349 -12.82 -5.30 -10.64
CA LYS A 349 -12.34 -3.91 -10.72
C LYS A 349 -11.00 -3.69 -9.98
N GLY A 350 -10.52 -4.71 -9.26
CA GLY A 350 -9.29 -4.69 -8.48
C GLY A 350 -8.08 -4.38 -9.34
N ARG A 351 -7.15 -3.58 -8.80
CA ARG A 351 -5.95 -3.19 -9.53
C ARG A 351 -5.08 -4.37 -9.93
N ALA A 352 -5.13 -5.52 -9.27
CA ALA A 352 -4.25 -6.67 -9.54
C ALA A 352 -4.39 -7.21 -10.98
N HIS A 353 -5.60 -7.10 -11.56
CA HIS A 353 -5.93 -7.61 -12.88
C HIS A 353 -5.62 -6.63 -14.01
N ARG A 354 -5.14 -5.41 -13.70
CA ARG A 354 -4.82 -4.41 -14.73
C ARG A 354 -3.46 -4.71 -15.33
N ARG A 355 -3.36 -4.57 -16.66
CA ARG A 355 -2.07 -4.64 -17.37
C ARG A 355 -1.04 -3.62 -16.88
N THR A 356 -1.46 -2.50 -16.30
CA THR A 356 -0.55 -1.46 -15.81
C THR A 356 0.02 -1.71 -14.43
N THR A 357 -0.42 -2.76 -13.73
CA THR A 357 -0.03 -3.08 -12.35
C THR A 357 0.55 -4.49 -12.21
N LEU A 358 0.19 -5.41 -13.11
CA LEU A 358 0.77 -6.74 -13.26
C LEU A 358 0.84 -7.50 -11.92
N GLY A 359 -0.32 -7.58 -11.25
CA GLY A 359 -0.45 -8.31 -9.98
C GLY A 359 -0.08 -7.52 -8.73
N LEU A 360 0.31 -6.23 -8.86
CA LEU A 360 0.60 -5.34 -7.73
C LEU A 360 -0.54 -4.34 -7.46
N PRO A 361 -1.64 -4.74 -6.79
CA PRO A 361 -2.79 -3.87 -6.55
C PRO A 361 -2.54 -2.76 -5.51
N GLY A 362 -1.44 -2.84 -4.75
CA GLY A 362 -1.23 -2.15 -3.48
C GLY A 362 -0.30 -0.93 -3.51
N ARG A 363 0.04 -0.45 -2.31
CA ARG A 363 1.05 0.60 -2.12
C ARG A 363 2.42 0.01 -2.50
N ARG A 364 3.02 0.51 -3.58
CA ARG A 364 4.38 0.12 -4.00
C ARG A 364 5.46 0.72 -3.12
N VAL A 365 5.12 1.67 -2.26
CA VAL A 365 6.02 2.26 -1.29
C VAL A 365 5.49 1.90 0.08
N LEU A 366 6.29 1.17 0.84
CA LEU A 366 5.96 0.69 2.16
C LEU A 366 6.89 1.41 3.13
N VAL A 367 6.33 2.35 3.88
CA VAL A 367 7.09 3.09 4.89
C VAL A 367 6.54 2.74 6.25
N SER A 368 7.44 2.38 7.18
CA SER A 368 7.05 2.10 8.54
C SER A 368 6.57 3.38 9.24
N ARG A 369 5.55 3.25 10.10
CA ARG A 369 4.90 4.43 10.72
C ARG A 369 5.85 5.30 11.54
N LYS A 370 6.89 4.70 12.13
CA LYS A 370 7.88 5.36 12.98
C LYS A 370 9.17 5.68 12.24
N TRP A 371 9.11 5.78 10.90
CA TRP A 371 10.28 6.06 10.08
C TRP A 371 10.79 7.48 10.30
N SER A 372 10.04 8.53 9.98
CA SER A 372 10.55 9.91 10.14
C SER A 372 10.18 10.56 11.47
N GLY A 373 9.31 9.95 12.29
CA GLY A 373 8.64 10.66 13.40
C GLY A 373 7.48 11.56 12.96
N LYS A 374 7.45 11.91 11.67
CA LYS A 374 6.49 12.84 11.07
C LYS A 374 5.16 12.18 10.69
N THR A 375 4.09 12.94 10.80
CA THR A 375 2.76 12.62 10.28
C THR A 375 2.63 12.96 8.80
N LEU A 376 1.50 12.57 8.19
CA LEU A 376 1.17 13.00 6.82
C LEU A 376 0.95 14.52 6.72
N ALA A 377 0.44 15.14 7.79
CA ALA A 377 0.25 16.58 7.87
C ALA A 377 1.60 17.30 7.90
N ASP A 378 2.54 16.83 8.71
CA ASP A 378 3.90 17.38 8.78
C ASP A 378 4.59 17.29 7.42
N HIS A 379 4.54 16.11 6.77
CA HIS A 379 5.09 15.96 5.42
C HIS A 379 4.38 16.85 4.37
N LYS A 380 3.12 17.20 4.56
CA LYS A 380 2.41 18.14 3.68
C LYS A 380 2.86 19.58 3.96
N ALA A 381 3.05 19.94 5.22
CA ALA A 381 3.58 21.23 5.63
C ALA A 381 5.01 21.43 5.11
N ASP A 382 5.89 20.44 5.26
CA ASP A 382 7.26 20.45 4.73
C ASP A 382 7.29 20.70 3.22
N ARG A 383 6.45 19.97 2.45
CA ARG A 383 6.34 20.17 1.00
C ARG A 383 5.84 21.58 0.66
N LYS A 384 4.86 22.11 1.40
CA LYS A 384 4.34 23.46 1.20
C LYS A 384 5.44 24.50 1.48
N ALA A 385 6.16 24.36 2.60
CA ALA A 385 7.25 25.24 2.98
C ALA A 385 8.38 25.23 1.94
N PHE A 386 8.77 24.04 1.46
CA PHE A 386 9.75 23.89 0.39
C PHE A 386 9.34 24.63 -0.89
N VAL A 387 8.11 24.40 -1.37
CA VAL A 387 7.61 25.06 -2.58
C VAL A 387 7.53 26.58 -2.38
N ALA A 388 7.03 27.04 -1.23
CA ALA A 388 6.97 28.46 -0.92
C ALA A 388 8.37 29.11 -0.90
N ALA A 389 9.36 28.45 -0.32
CA ALA A 389 10.75 28.92 -0.32
C ALA A 389 11.35 28.96 -1.74
N ALA A 390 11.12 27.92 -2.54
CA ALA A 390 11.60 27.86 -3.92
C ALA A 390 10.98 28.97 -4.79
N LEU A 391 9.68 29.22 -4.66
CA LEU A 391 9.00 30.31 -5.35
C LEU A 391 9.51 31.68 -4.88
N LYS A 392 9.68 31.87 -3.56
CA LYS A 392 10.23 33.11 -2.99
C LYS A 392 11.63 33.41 -3.51
N ALA A 393 12.47 32.40 -3.71
CA ALA A 393 13.83 32.56 -4.25
C ALA A 393 13.86 33.17 -5.66
N VAL A 394 12.76 33.05 -6.43
CA VAL A 394 12.60 33.70 -7.74
C VAL A 394 11.63 34.89 -7.70
N GLY A 395 11.37 35.44 -6.51
CA GLY A 395 10.52 36.62 -6.32
C GLY A 395 9.02 36.36 -6.42
N ILE A 396 8.58 35.09 -6.37
CA ILE A 396 7.16 34.74 -6.41
C ILE A 396 6.67 34.48 -4.99
N GLU A 397 5.93 35.43 -4.43
CA GLU A 397 5.25 35.26 -3.13
C GLU A 397 3.77 34.91 -3.34
N LYS A 398 3.33 33.80 -2.74
CA LYS A 398 1.92 33.41 -2.74
C LYS A 398 1.24 33.96 -1.48
N PRO A 399 0.13 34.70 -1.60
CA PRO A 399 -0.59 35.17 -0.43
C PRO A 399 -1.08 33.97 0.37
N GLN A 400 -0.79 33.97 1.68
CA GLN A 400 -1.40 32.99 2.59
C GLN A 400 -2.71 33.62 3.11
N PRO A 401 -3.88 33.07 2.73
CA PRO A 401 -5.13 33.57 3.27
C PRO A 401 -5.11 33.40 4.79
N ASN A 402 -5.46 34.47 5.51
CA ASN A 402 -5.64 34.41 6.96
C ASN A 402 -6.98 33.72 7.25
N PRO A 403 -6.98 32.50 7.86
CA PRO A 403 -8.21 31.77 8.14
C PRO A 403 -9.18 32.56 9.03
N ASP A 404 -8.65 33.36 9.95
CA ASP A 404 -9.43 34.15 10.91
C ASP A 404 -10.24 35.28 10.24
N ARG A 405 -10.00 35.53 8.95
CA ARG A 405 -10.70 36.55 8.14
C ARG A 405 -11.68 35.95 7.15
N GLN A 406 -11.92 34.64 7.20
CA GLN A 406 -12.79 33.94 6.24
C GLN A 406 -13.83 33.10 6.97
N VAL A 407 -15.09 33.25 6.57
CA VAL A 407 -16.19 32.37 7.00
C VAL A 407 -16.46 31.38 5.86
N TRP A 408 -16.40 30.09 6.16
CA TRP A 408 -16.68 29.04 5.21
C TRP A 408 -18.13 28.57 5.36
N HIS A 409 -18.87 28.50 4.24
CA HIS A 409 -20.23 27.97 4.22
C HIS A 409 -20.30 26.73 3.32
N LYS A 410 -21.06 25.72 3.75
CA LYS A 410 -21.33 24.52 2.94
C LYS A 410 -22.29 24.91 1.82
N LEU A 411 -21.87 24.70 0.57
CA LEU A 411 -22.69 25.02 -0.60
C LEU A 411 -23.85 24.04 -0.70
N GLN A 412 -25.04 24.56 -0.97
CA GLN A 412 -26.24 23.75 -1.21
C GLN A 412 -26.30 23.33 -2.69
N PRO A 413 -26.88 22.15 -3.02
CA PRO A 413 -27.19 21.80 -4.40
C PRO A 413 -28.07 22.88 -5.05
N GLY A 414 -27.59 23.50 -6.13
CA GLY A 414 -28.32 24.55 -6.84
C GLY A 414 -28.07 25.98 -6.34
N ASP A 415 -27.10 26.20 -5.44
CA ASP A 415 -26.72 27.55 -4.99
C ASP A 415 -26.29 28.44 -6.19
N PRO A 416 -26.99 29.56 -6.45
CA PRO A 416 -26.75 30.42 -7.61
C PRO A 416 -25.40 31.14 -7.55
N ASN A 417 -24.75 31.19 -6.39
CA ASN A 417 -23.42 31.79 -6.23
C ASN A 417 -22.29 30.85 -6.65
N VAL A 418 -22.60 29.59 -6.98
CA VAL A 418 -21.61 28.62 -7.42
C VAL A 418 -21.41 28.76 -8.93
N PRO A 419 -20.19 29.09 -9.39
CA PRO A 419 -19.92 29.13 -10.81
C PRO A 419 -20.22 27.77 -11.47
N PRO A 420 -20.68 27.74 -12.73
CA PRO A 420 -20.89 26.50 -13.46
C PRO A 420 -19.66 25.59 -13.37
N ARG A 421 -19.88 24.27 -13.26
CA ARG A 421 -18.80 23.28 -13.11
C ARG A 421 -17.70 23.43 -14.18
N ALA A 422 -18.08 23.76 -15.41
CA ALA A 422 -17.14 24.02 -16.49
C ALA A 422 -16.19 25.19 -16.16
N HIS A 423 -16.69 26.29 -15.59
CA HIS A 423 -15.88 27.43 -15.18
C HIS A 423 -14.92 27.06 -14.04
N LEU A 424 -15.40 26.34 -13.02
CA LEU A 424 -14.56 25.88 -11.91
C LEU A 424 -13.43 24.96 -12.41
N LEU A 425 -13.74 24.07 -13.35
CA LEU A 425 -12.74 23.20 -13.97
C LEU A 425 -11.73 24.00 -14.79
N MET A 426 -12.17 24.95 -15.61
CA MET A 426 -11.28 25.80 -16.41
C MET A 426 -10.37 26.67 -15.52
N HIS A 427 -10.92 27.24 -14.44
CA HIS A 427 -10.13 28.00 -13.46
C HIS A 427 -9.08 27.09 -12.80
N ALA A 428 -9.46 25.91 -12.31
CA ALA A 428 -8.54 24.97 -11.69
C ALA A 428 -7.45 24.45 -12.65
N ILE A 429 -7.78 24.27 -13.94
CA ILE A 429 -6.80 23.92 -14.99
C ILE A 429 -5.82 25.08 -15.20
N SER A 430 -6.32 26.30 -15.38
CA SER A 430 -5.50 27.50 -15.57
C SER A 430 -4.57 27.72 -14.37
N GLU A 431 -5.09 27.61 -13.15
CA GLU A 431 -4.30 27.73 -11.92
C GLU A 431 -3.18 26.68 -11.85
N ARG A 432 -3.48 25.42 -12.18
CA ARG A 432 -2.47 24.35 -12.23
C ARG A 432 -1.40 24.61 -13.28
N ILE A 433 -1.76 25.10 -14.46
CA ILE A 433 -0.80 25.46 -15.52
C ILE A 433 0.11 26.58 -15.01
N THR A 434 -0.47 27.64 -14.42
CA THR A 434 0.28 28.75 -13.85
C THR A 434 1.24 28.27 -12.76
N TRP A 435 0.76 27.53 -11.75
CA TRP A 435 1.60 27.01 -10.67
C TRP A 435 2.71 26.10 -11.19
N ARG A 436 2.42 25.30 -12.21
CA ARG A 436 3.42 24.44 -12.84
C ARG A 436 4.54 25.27 -13.48
N ALA A 437 4.17 26.29 -14.27
CA ALA A 437 5.12 27.18 -14.92
C ALA A 437 5.96 27.98 -13.91
N GLU A 438 5.36 28.48 -12.83
CA GLU A 438 6.06 29.18 -11.75
C GLU A 438 7.06 28.26 -11.03
N TYR A 439 6.65 27.04 -10.72
CA TYR A 439 7.53 26.06 -10.07
C TYR A 439 8.65 25.58 -11.00
N ASP A 440 8.37 25.31 -12.28
CA ASP A 440 9.39 24.94 -13.26
C ASP A 440 10.40 26.09 -13.46
N ARG A 441 9.95 27.36 -13.46
CA ARG A 441 10.85 28.54 -13.45
C ARG A 441 11.72 28.58 -12.21
N ALA A 442 11.16 28.32 -11.03
CA ALA A 442 11.91 28.27 -9.78
C ALA A 442 12.98 27.16 -9.80
N LEU A 443 12.65 25.98 -10.33
CA LEU A 443 13.60 24.87 -10.47
C LEU A 443 14.73 25.18 -11.48
N LEU A 444 14.42 25.84 -12.60
CA LEU A 444 15.41 26.25 -13.59
C LEU A 444 16.39 27.28 -13.00
N ALA A 445 15.89 28.27 -12.26
CA ALA A 445 16.72 29.27 -11.60
C ALA A 445 17.66 28.67 -10.53
N ALA A 446 17.25 27.57 -9.88
CA ALA A 446 18.06 26.83 -8.92
C ALA A 446 19.14 25.92 -9.58
N GLY A 447 19.31 25.95 -10.90
CA GLY A 447 20.32 25.15 -11.60
C GLY A 447 20.00 23.66 -11.71
N GLY A 448 18.72 23.28 -11.62
CA GLY A 448 18.27 21.89 -11.77
C GLY A 448 18.56 20.96 -10.59
N SER A 449 19.35 21.40 -9.60
CA SER A 449 19.47 20.74 -8.30
C SER A 449 18.57 21.45 -7.31
N PRO A 450 17.57 20.79 -6.71
CA PRO A 450 16.82 21.40 -5.62
C PRO A 450 17.79 21.75 -4.48
N PRO A 451 17.61 22.90 -3.79
CA PRO A 451 18.45 23.25 -2.65
C PRO A 451 18.39 22.11 -1.63
N ASP A 452 19.55 21.70 -1.11
CA ASP A 452 19.69 20.60 -0.15
C ASP A 452 19.23 21.07 1.24
N LEU A 453 17.93 21.37 1.35
CA LEU A 453 17.28 21.71 2.60
C LEU A 453 16.88 20.41 3.29
N SER A 454 17.84 19.76 3.93
CA SER A 454 17.52 18.81 5.00
C SER A 454 16.83 19.60 6.11
N ALA A 455 15.55 19.34 6.36
CA ALA A 455 14.76 19.99 7.42
C ALA A 455 15.03 19.37 8.81
N THR A 456 16.30 19.14 9.12
CA THR A 456 16.81 18.85 10.46
C THR A 456 17.84 19.94 10.75
N PRO A 457 17.69 20.73 11.84
CA PRO A 457 18.75 21.62 12.27
C PRO A 457 20.04 20.79 12.41
N GLN A 458 21.12 21.19 11.75
CA GLN A 458 22.44 20.69 12.13
C GLN A 458 22.65 21.16 13.57
N ALA A 459 22.64 20.22 14.52
CA ALA A 459 23.09 20.50 15.87
C ALA A 459 24.54 20.98 15.78
N ALA A 460 24.80 22.13 16.40
CA ALA A 460 26.09 22.81 16.42
C ALA A 460 27.17 22.00 17.17
#